data_AF-A0A256F7P8-F1
#
_entry.id   AF-A0A256F7P8-F1
#
_cell.length_a   1.000
_cell.length_b   1.000
_cell.length_c   1.000
_cell.angle_alpha   90.00
_cell.angle_beta   90.00
_cell.angle_gamma   90.00
#
_symmetry.space_group_name_H-M   'P 1'
#
loop_
_entity.id
_entity.type
_entity.pdbx_description
1 polymer ?
#
loop_
_entity_poly.entity_id
_entity_poly.type
_entity_poly.pdbx_seq_one_letter_code
_entity_poly.pdbx_strand_id
1 'polypeptide(L)'
;MVSDLDRILGKMDRITSATKEAVKPALIKSANEIASLQRALAPVETGDLKNSISITGPNEPTPAYSQPGGSRMAGPDETIITAGNSDVRYPHLVEYGTSEADAQPFFWPGYYLGRDKAKRRIKAAARKAIRETWNNNKPGGDSDV
;
A
#
# COMPACT_ATOMS: atom_id res chain seq x y z
N MET A 1 28.76 18.30 -25.33
CA MET A 1 27.51 17.99 -26.05
C MET A 1 26.78 16.93 -25.24
N VAL A 2 25.64 17.28 -24.66
CA VAL A 2 24.75 16.27 -24.06
C VAL A 2 24.14 15.48 -25.22
N SER A 3 24.31 14.16 -25.22
CA SER A 3 23.82 13.33 -26.32
C SER A 3 22.29 13.25 -26.28
N ASP A 4 21.63 12.96 -27.41
CA ASP A 4 20.18 12.70 -27.43
C ASP A 4 19.78 11.58 -26.47
N LEU A 5 20.69 10.63 -26.23
CA LEU A 5 20.53 9.57 -25.25
C LEU A 5 20.43 10.11 -23.81
N ASP A 6 21.35 10.99 -23.41
CA ASP A 6 21.37 11.58 -22.06
C ASP A 6 20.06 12.36 -21.77
N ARG A 7 19.53 13.05 -22.80
CA ARG A 7 18.24 13.75 -22.71
C ARG A 7 17.07 12.79 -22.48
N ILE A 8 17.07 11.63 -23.16
CA ILE A 8 16.04 10.60 -23.00
C ILE A 8 16.15 9.96 -21.61
N LEU A 9 17.35 9.58 -21.17
CA LEU A 9 17.58 8.99 -19.85
C LEU A 9 17.10 9.93 -18.72
N GLY A 10 17.50 11.20 -18.77
CA GLY A 10 17.04 12.21 -17.80
C GLY A 10 15.52 12.46 -17.85
N LYS A 11 14.83 12.15 -18.95
CA LYS A 11 13.36 12.18 -19.01
C LYS A 11 12.74 10.94 -18.36
N MET A 12 13.31 9.76 -18.58
CA MET A 12 12.85 8.52 -17.95
C MET A 12 13.01 8.54 -16.43
N ASP A 13 14.11 9.11 -15.93
CA ASP A 13 14.34 9.28 -14.49
C ASP A 13 13.28 10.18 -13.85
N ARG A 14 12.99 11.32 -14.48
CA ARG A 14 11.93 12.25 -14.02
C ARG A 14 10.56 11.58 -14.00
N ILE A 15 10.22 10.81 -15.03
CA ILE A 15 8.96 10.06 -15.09
C ILE A 15 8.90 9.02 -13.96
N THR A 16 10.00 8.30 -13.71
CA THR A 16 10.08 7.28 -12.66
C THR A 16 9.87 7.90 -11.30
N SER A 17 10.59 8.97 -10.97
CA SER A 17 10.45 9.68 -9.69
C SER A 17 9.05 10.27 -9.50
N ALA A 18 8.51 10.93 -10.52
CA ALA A 18 7.15 11.49 -10.45
C ALA A 18 6.08 10.40 -10.27
N THR A 19 6.26 9.25 -10.91
CA THR A 19 5.34 8.10 -10.77
C THR A 19 5.36 7.55 -9.35
N LYS A 20 6.54 7.38 -8.76
CA LYS A 20 6.71 6.91 -7.38
C LYS A 20 6.03 7.83 -6.37
N GLU A 21 6.26 9.13 -6.47
CA GLU A 21 5.59 10.09 -5.58
C GLU A 21 4.07 10.10 -5.76
N ALA A 22 3.59 10.04 -7.00
CA ALA A 22 2.17 10.09 -7.29
C ALA A 22 1.38 8.86 -6.81
N VAL A 23 2.02 7.70 -6.67
CA VAL A 23 1.32 6.49 -6.20
C VAL A 23 1.18 6.43 -4.68
N LYS A 24 2.01 7.14 -3.89
CA LYS A 24 1.97 7.09 -2.42
C LYS A 24 0.58 7.39 -1.82
N PRO A 25 -0.14 8.46 -2.22
CA PRO A 25 -1.48 8.71 -1.71
C PRO A 25 -2.48 7.60 -2.10
N ALA A 26 -2.31 7.01 -3.29
CA ALA A 26 -3.15 5.91 -3.76
C ALA A 26 -2.90 4.61 -2.99
N LEU A 27 -1.64 4.35 -2.60
CA LEU A 27 -1.25 3.22 -1.75
C LEU A 27 -1.90 3.35 -0.36
N ILE A 28 -1.70 4.49 0.31
CA ILE A 28 -2.23 4.74 1.66
C ILE A 28 -3.76 4.66 1.65
N LYS A 29 -4.43 5.31 0.69
CA LYS A 29 -5.90 5.25 0.58
C LYS A 29 -6.40 3.83 0.39
N SER A 30 -5.72 3.05 -0.45
CA SER A 30 -6.13 1.66 -0.72
C SER A 30 -5.88 0.75 0.48
N ALA A 31 -4.77 0.96 1.20
CA ALA A 31 -4.48 0.24 2.43
C ALA A 31 -5.53 0.54 3.51
N ASN A 32 -5.94 1.80 3.67
CA ASN A 32 -7.01 2.20 4.58
C ASN A 32 -8.34 1.52 4.25
N GLU A 33 -8.73 1.48 2.97
CA GLU A 33 -9.96 0.80 2.56
C GLU A 33 -9.92 -0.70 2.85
N ILE A 34 -8.79 -1.37 2.57
CA ILE A 34 -8.62 -2.80 2.85
C ILE A 34 -8.61 -3.06 4.36
N ALA A 35 -7.86 -2.28 5.14
CA ALA A 35 -7.81 -2.42 6.59
C ALA A 35 -9.19 -2.21 7.22
N SER A 36 -10.01 -1.29 6.70
CA SER A 36 -11.41 -1.14 7.13
C SER A 36 -12.26 -2.36 6.83
N LEU A 37 -12.07 -3.03 5.68
CA LEU A 37 -12.74 -4.29 5.37
C LEU A 37 -12.29 -5.40 6.33
N GLN A 38 -10.99 -5.53 6.58
CA GLN A 38 -10.46 -6.51 7.55
C GLN A 38 -10.99 -6.26 8.96
N ARG A 39 -11.05 -5.00 9.40
CA ARG A 39 -11.64 -4.60 10.70
C ARG A 39 -13.14 -4.85 10.80
N ALA A 40 -13.86 -4.78 9.68
CA ALA A 40 -15.30 -5.08 9.65
C ALA A 40 -15.59 -6.59 9.70
N LEU A 41 -14.67 -7.40 9.17
CA LEU A 41 -14.77 -8.86 9.18
C LEU A 41 -14.18 -9.50 10.44
N ALA A 42 -13.31 -8.78 11.15
CA ALA A 42 -12.69 -9.29 12.37
C ALA A 42 -13.76 -9.57 13.44
N PRO A 43 -13.75 -10.77 14.05
CA PRO A 43 -14.66 -11.07 15.14
C PRO A 43 -14.41 -10.15 16.33
N VAL A 44 -15.49 -9.84 17.05
CA VAL A 44 -15.45 -8.91 18.18
C VAL A 44 -15.83 -9.65 19.45
N GLU A 45 -14.83 -9.94 20.27
CA GLU A 45 -15.01 -10.31 21.67
C GLU A 45 -14.71 -9.11 22.57
N THR A 46 -13.43 -8.73 22.71
CA THR A 46 -12.98 -7.50 23.39
C THR A 46 -12.81 -6.31 22.44
N GLY A 47 -12.58 -6.59 21.15
CA GLY A 47 -12.21 -5.61 20.13
C GLY A 47 -10.70 -5.45 19.90
N ASP A 48 -9.86 -6.12 20.69
CA ASP A 48 -8.39 -5.97 20.59
C ASP A 48 -7.86 -6.43 19.24
N LEU A 49 -8.38 -7.53 18.70
CA LEU A 49 -8.01 -8.00 17.36
C LEU A 49 -8.27 -6.94 16.29
N LYS A 50 -9.45 -6.35 16.29
CA LYS A 50 -9.84 -5.29 15.36
C LYS A 50 -8.92 -4.07 15.50
N ASN A 51 -8.60 -3.69 16.73
CA ASN A 51 -7.74 -2.54 17.03
C ASN A 51 -6.27 -2.81 16.70
N SER A 52 -5.84 -4.07 16.67
CA SER A 52 -4.47 -4.46 16.30
C SER A 52 -4.18 -4.32 14.80
N ILE A 53 -5.22 -4.23 13.96
CA ILE A 53 -5.06 -4.08 12.51
C ILE A 53 -4.48 -2.70 12.20
N SER A 54 -3.23 -2.69 11.74
CA SER A 54 -2.42 -1.50 11.53
C SER A 54 -2.00 -1.37 10.07
N ILE A 55 -1.78 -0.13 9.64
CA ILE A 55 -1.24 0.21 8.31
C ILE A 55 0.12 0.84 8.53
N THR A 56 1.12 0.33 7.85
CA THR A 56 2.47 0.89 7.80
C THR A 56 2.66 1.60 6.47
N GLY A 57 3.04 2.86 6.54
CA GLY A 57 3.34 3.70 5.39
C GLY A 57 4.71 3.42 4.78
N PRO A 58 5.05 4.07 3.65
CA PRO A 58 6.35 3.89 3.03
C PRO A 58 7.50 4.37 3.92
N ASN A 59 8.60 3.61 3.97
CA ASN A 59 9.74 3.84 4.86
C ASN A 59 9.41 3.85 6.36
N GLU A 60 8.31 3.22 6.77
CA GLU A 60 7.94 3.06 8.18
C GLU A 60 8.13 1.60 8.62
N PRO A 61 8.42 1.35 9.91
CA PRO A 61 8.48 0.00 10.45
C PRO A 61 7.08 -0.55 10.75
N THR A 62 6.87 -1.85 10.51
CA THR A 62 5.68 -2.55 10.99
C THR A 62 5.67 -2.65 12.51
N PRO A 63 4.49 -2.71 13.16
CA PRO A 63 4.41 -2.93 14.60
C PRO A 63 5.13 -4.21 15.01
N ALA A 64 5.77 -4.19 16.16
CA ALA A 64 6.49 -5.36 16.65
C ALA A 64 5.55 -6.56 16.82
N TYR A 65 6.01 -7.74 16.40
CA TYR A 65 5.25 -9.00 16.47
C TYR A 65 3.93 -9.04 15.69
N SER A 66 3.75 -8.11 14.74
CA SER A 66 2.60 -8.11 13.86
C SER A 66 2.72 -9.15 12.74
N GLN A 67 1.58 -9.53 12.16
CA GLN A 67 1.49 -10.52 11.08
C GLN A 67 0.72 -9.94 9.88
N PRO A 68 1.03 -10.31 8.63
CA PRO A 68 2.14 -11.16 8.21
C PRO A 68 3.46 -10.36 8.15
N GLY A 69 4.57 -10.98 8.59
CA GLY A 69 5.93 -10.47 8.32
C GLY A 69 6.76 -10.04 9.53
N GLY A 70 6.24 -10.10 10.75
CA GLY A 70 6.99 -9.67 11.94
C GLY A 70 7.36 -8.19 11.88
N SER A 71 8.47 -7.81 12.52
CA SER A 71 9.02 -6.46 12.46
C SER A 71 9.87 -6.27 11.20
N ARG A 72 9.40 -5.49 10.22
CA ARG A 72 10.19 -5.10 9.04
C ARG A 72 9.91 -3.67 8.61
N MET A 73 10.85 -3.10 7.84
CA MET A 73 10.67 -1.80 7.20
C MET A 73 9.87 -1.95 5.90
N ALA A 74 8.88 -1.08 5.70
CA ALA A 74 8.23 -0.95 4.40
C ALA A 74 9.16 -0.29 3.39
N GLY A 75 9.13 -0.76 2.14
CA GLY A 75 9.83 -0.10 1.04
C GLY A 75 9.32 1.32 0.76
N PRO A 76 10.06 2.11 -0.03
CA PRO A 76 9.73 3.52 -0.31
C PRO A 76 8.44 3.72 -1.14
N ASP A 77 7.97 2.66 -1.81
CA ASP A 77 6.75 2.63 -2.63
C ASP A 77 5.81 1.52 -2.16
N GLU A 78 5.86 1.18 -0.87
CA GLU A 78 5.12 0.07 -0.26
C GLU A 78 4.23 0.55 0.88
N THR A 79 3.05 -0.04 1.01
CA THR A 79 2.26 0.01 2.24
C THR A 79 1.95 -1.41 2.69
N ILE A 80 2.04 -1.63 4.00
CA ILE A 80 1.84 -2.96 4.60
C ILE A 80 0.63 -2.87 5.52
N ILE A 81 -0.22 -3.89 5.48
CA ILE A 81 -1.29 -4.05 6.45
C ILE A 81 -0.96 -5.26 7.30
N THR A 82 -1.04 -5.12 8.61
CA THR A 82 -0.75 -6.18 9.57
C THR A 82 -1.86 -6.29 10.60
N ALA A 83 -2.05 -7.47 11.17
CA ALA A 83 -2.85 -7.72 12.36
C ALA A 83 -1.95 -8.26 13.48
N GLY A 84 -2.27 -7.91 14.73
CA GLY A 84 -1.48 -8.27 15.89
C GLY A 84 -0.41 -7.27 16.25
N ASN A 85 -0.01 -7.32 17.53
CA ASN A 85 0.98 -6.48 18.18
C ASN A 85 1.41 -7.18 19.48
N SER A 86 2.25 -6.54 20.33
CA SER A 86 2.68 -6.96 21.68
C SER A 86 1.66 -7.77 22.48
N ASP A 87 0.41 -7.33 22.45
CA ASP A 87 -0.66 -7.81 23.31
C ASP A 87 -1.64 -8.74 22.56
N VAL A 88 -1.62 -8.68 21.22
CA VAL A 88 -2.49 -9.45 20.33
C VAL A 88 -1.66 -10.41 19.48
N ARG A 89 -1.33 -11.57 20.06
CA ARG A 89 -0.49 -12.63 19.46
C ARG A 89 -1.25 -13.74 18.74
N TYR A 90 -2.58 -13.72 18.80
CA TYR A 90 -3.46 -14.75 18.25
C TYR A 90 -4.13 -14.46 16.88
N PRO A 91 -3.82 -13.41 16.07
CA PRO A 91 -4.54 -13.18 14.82
C PRO A 91 -4.56 -14.37 13.85
N HIS A 92 -3.45 -15.09 13.70
CA HIS A 92 -3.37 -16.28 12.84
C HIS A 92 -4.21 -17.44 13.35
N LEU A 93 -4.37 -17.60 14.67
CA LEU A 93 -5.23 -18.63 15.26
C LEU A 93 -6.70 -18.35 14.94
N VAL A 94 -7.09 -17.08 14.93
CA VAL A 94 -8.43 -16.65 14.52
C VAL A 94 -8.62 -16.82 13.01
N GLU A 95 -7.66 -16.39 12.20
CA GLU A 95 -7.75 -16.47 10.73
C GLU A 95 -7.88 -17.91 10.22
N TYR A 96 -7.16 -18.86 10.82
CA TYR A 96 -7.05 -20.24 10.32
C TYR A 96 -7.73 -21.29 11.19
N GLY A 97 -8.19 -20.93 12.39
CA GLY A 97 -8.74 -21.86 13.35
C GLY A 97 -7.67 -22.66 14.10
N THR A 98 -8.14 -23.45 15.06
CA THR A 98 -7.33 -24.35 15.91
C THR A 98 -8.07 -25.68 16.10
N SER A 99 -7.54 -26.61 16.90
CA SER A 99 -8.29 -27.82 17.26
C SER A 99 -9.55 -27.55 18.07
N GLU A 100 -9.57 -26.44 18.82
CA GLU A 100 -10.64 -26.10 19.77
C GLU A 100 -11.61 -25.04 19.25
N ALA A 101 -11.31 -24.42 18.11
CA ALA A 101 -12.10 -23.32 17.56
C ALA A 101 -12.03 -23.28 16.03
N ASP A 102 -13.20 -23.14 15.39
CA ASP A 102 -13.29 -22.97 13.93
C ASP A 102 -12.63 -21.68 13.45
N ALA A 103 -12.16 -21.70 12.20
CA ALA A 103 -11.59 -20.52 11.56
C ALA A 103 -12.63 -19.40 11.41
N GLN A 104 -12.20 -18.17 11.70
CA GLN A 104 -12.97 -16.95 11.48
C GLN A 104 -12.16 -15.99 10.60
N PRO A 105 -12.09 -16.26 9.28
CA PRO A 105 -11.22 -15.51 8.38
C PRO A 105 -11.68 -14.05 8.24
N PHE A 106 -10.75 -13.12 8.42
CA PHE A 106 -11.00 -11.68 8.34
C PHE A 106 -9.94 -10.97 7.50
N PHE A 107 -8.69 -11.42 7.58
CA PHE A 107 -7.54 -10.74 6.99
C PHE A 107 -7.50 -10.94 5.48
N TRP A 108 -7.48 -12.19 5.02
CA TRP A 108 -7.42 -12.47 3.59
C TRP A 108 -8.72 -12.16 2.86
N PRO A 109 -9.92 -12.46 3.41
CA PRO A 109 -11.16 -12.04 2.78
C PRO A 109 -11.23 -10.51 2.61
N GLY A 110 -10.87 -9.74 3.64
CA GLY A 110 -10.83 -8.28 3.54
C GLY A 110 -9.83 -7.78 2.50
N TYR A 111 -8.65 -8.40 2.42
CA TYR A 111 -7.67 -8.13 1.37
C TYR A 111 -8.23 -8.38 -0.03
N TYR A 112 -8.81 -9.57 -0.26
CA TYR A 112 -9.30 -9.95 -1.58
C TYR A 112 -10.44 -9.05 -2.06
N LEU A 113 -11.35 -8.65 -1.17
CA LEU A 113 -12.44 -7.72 -1.47
C LEU A 113 -11.94 -6.35 -1.95
N GLY A 114 -10.87 -5.81 -1.35
CA GLY A 114 -10.33 -4.49 -1.70
C GLY A 114 -9.23 -4.51 -2.78
N ARG A 115 -8.59 -5.66 -3.03
CA ARG A 115 -7.38 -5.78 -3.87
C ARG A 115 -7.55 -5.23 -5.27
N ASP A 116 -8.63 -5.57 -5.95
CA ASP A 116 -8.79 -5.18 -7.37
C ASP A 116 -9.09 -3.68 -7.51
N LYS A 117 -9.82 -3.11 -6.56
CA LYS A 117 -10.02 -1.66 -6.45
C LYS A 117 -8.70 -0.94 -6.17
N ALA A 118 -7.89 -1.46 -5.25
CA ALA A 118 -6.56 -0.94 -4.94
C ALA A 118 -5.65 -0.92 -6.19
N LYS A 119 -5.53 -2.05 -6.89
CA LYS A 119 -4.75 -2.17 -8.13
C LYS A 119 -5.18 -1.17 -9.19
N ARG A 120 -6.49 -1.02 -9.42
CA ARG A 120 -7.03 -0.04 -10.38
C ARG A 120 -6.67 1.39 -10.01
N ARG A 121 -6.78 1.75 -8.73
CA ARG A 121 -6.46 3.09 -8.22
C ARG A 121 -4.99 3.42 -8.40
N ILE A 122 -4.10 2.53 -7.98
CA ILE A 122 -2.65 2.71 -8.11
C ILE A 122 -2.26 2.84 -9.58
N LYS A 123 -2.80 1.98 -10.45
CA LYS A 123 -2.57 2.04 -11.89
C LYS A 123 -3.05 3.35 -12.50
N ALA A 124 -4.20 3.88 -12.06
CA ALA A 124 -4.71 5.15 -12.52
C ALA A 124 -3.80 6.32 -12.09
N ALA A 125 -3.35 6.33 -10.84
CA ALA A 125 -2.41 7.33 -10.33
C ALA A 125 -1.09 7.32 -11.11
N ALA A 126 -0.52 6.14 -11.33
CA ALA A 126 0.70 5.98 -12.12
C ALA A 126 0.53 6.48 -13.56
N ARG A 127 -0.54 6.07 -14.24
CA ARG A 127 -0.84 6.51 -15.61
C ARG A 127 -1.00 8.03 -15.72
N LYS A 128 -1.67 8.64 -14.73
CA LYS A 128 -1.84 10.09 -14.66
C LYS A 128 -0.48 10.78 -14.56
N ALA A 129 0.36 10.36 -13.62
CA ALA A 129 1.70 10.91 -13.43
C ALA A 129 2.56 10.80 -14.69
N ILE A 130 2.59 9.61 -15.32
CA ILE A 130 3.33 9.39 -16.57
C ILE A 130 2.87 10.36 -17.66
N ARG A 131 1.55 10.52 -17.85
CA ARG A 131 0.99 11.40 -18.88
C ARG A 131 1.32 12.86 -18.62
N GLU A 132 1.20 13.32 -17.37
CA GLU A 132 1.49 14.70 -16.98
C GLU A 132 2.97 15.02 -17.13
N THR A 133 3.86 14.18 -16.59
CA THR A 133 5.32 14.37 -16.71
C THR A 133 5.80 14.26 -18.16
N TRP A 134 5.20 13.38 -18.97
CA TRP A 134 5.54 13.28 -20.39
C TRP A 134 5.19 14.55 -21.17
N ASN A 135 4.00 15.11 -20.91
CA ASN A 135 3.48 16.29 -21.60
C ASN A 135 4.16 17.60 -21.15
N ASN A 136 4.44 17.75 -19.86
CA ASN A 136 5.12 18.92 -19.29
C ASN A 136 6.60 19.00 -19.69
N ASN A 137 7.12 17.96 -20.36
CA ASN A 137 8.50 17.84 -20.78
C ASN A 137 8.60 17.69 -22.31
N LYS A 138 7.65 18.30 -23.05
CA LYS A 138 7.73 18.48 -24.50
C LYS A 138 8.65 19.67 -24.79
N PRO A 139 9.64 19.56 -25.70
CA PRO A 139 10.38 20.73 -26.17
C PRO A 139 9.38 21.64 -26.90
N GLY A 140 9.13 22.84 -26.36
CA GLY A 140 8.13 23.80 -26.84
C GLY A 140 7.09 24.25 -25.82
N GLY A 141 7.19 23.82 -24.55
CA GLY A 141 6.40 24.39 -23.45
C GLY A 141 7.09 25.57 -22.77
N ASP A 142 7.54 26.56 -23.55
CA ASP A 142 7.70 27.92 -23.02
C ASP A 142 6.29 28.52 -22.97
N SER A 143 5.86 28.89 -21.77
CA SER A 143 4.74 29.82 -21.61
C SER A 143 5.23 31.20 -22.01
N ASP A 144 5.07 31.54 -23.29
CA ASP A 144 4.76 32.92 -23.68
C ASP A 144 3.34 33.23 -23.17
N VAL A 145 3.22 33.63 -21.89
CA VAL A 145 2.37 34.72 -21.36
C VAL A 145 2.76 35.01 -19.91
#